data_AF-S0FGT2-F1
#
_entry.id   AF-S0FGT2-F1
#
_cell.length_a   1.000
_cell.length_b   1.000
_cell.length_c   1.000
_cell.angle_alpha   90.00
_cell.angle_beta   90.00
_cell.angle_gamma   90.00
#
_symmetry.space_group_name_H-M   'P 1'
#
loop_
_entity.id
_entity.type
_entity.pdbx_description
1 polymer ?
#
loop_
_entity_poly.entity_id
_entity_poly.type
_entity_poly.pdbx_seq_one_letter_code
_entity_poly.pdbx_strand_id
1 'polypeptide(L)'
;MDLNQEIRSFTPIDIDKLSQDNQVSEKIIDSVRAYNKAIEYLRTGSEDIAMIELKRVIAVNPDFYEAVNLLGLCYAYTNQMDKAQELFGKVVKGENNVLKAADYLNYITDGDGGSSRKSSKAARSSAMRIKAPEAANGDAAKKERTVRKKQETYKEEEVRAEYILFKKIGDLLKRPQIALAFNLFGIVCLAAALVFFVLTMKNLEKEKTDNEPSANTVVNENLDKTLEENKKLQGQLDAANLELKSYKLTDQINEISTLYKQEKTAEAVDKLGKIPVTELNDDQKKKYDSVKKDVYQKEASSLYTQGNTLFNSKKYAEAIEKLEKVFILGDNWSFGDKALYVLGKSYVETGDNQKGAEAYQKLIEQYPKSSYVKYAKSRLSSIQ
;
A
#
# COMPACT_ATOMS: atom_id res chain seq x y z
N MET A 1 8.41 11.35 22.76
CA MET A 1 7.51 12.41 22.29
C MET A 1 6.10 11.90 22.42
N ASP A 2 5.17 12.66 23.00
CA ASP A 2 3.74 12.28 23.01
C ASP A 2 3.09 12.85 21.75
N LEU A 3 2.75 12.00 20.78
CA LEU A 3 2.16 12.41 19.51
C LEU A 3 0.83 13.13 19.67
N ASN A 4 0.01 12.74 20.65
CA ASN A 4 -1.28 13.37 20.89
C ASN A 4 -1.09 14.78 21.45
N GLN A 5 -0.12 14.95 22.35
CA GLN A 5 0.25 16.27 22.85
C GLN A 5 0.81 17.18 21.73
N GLU A 6 1.67 16.64 20.86
CA GLU A 6 2.20 17.38 19.71
C GLU A 6 1.10 17.81 18.74
N ILE A 7 0.15 16.92 18.40
CA ILE A 7 -1.00 17.25 17.55
C ILE A 7 -1.83 18.38 18.16
N ARG A 8 -2.06 18.34 19.48
CA ARG A 8 -2.82 19.38 20.19
C ARG A 8 -2.10 20.72 20.29
N SER A 9 -0.79 20.76 20.07
CA SER A 9 0.00 22.00 20.08
C SER A 9 -0.27 22.91 18.86
N PHE A 10 -0.85 22.36 17.79
CA PHE A 10 -1.16 23.12 16.58
C PHE A 10 -2.32 24.09 16.83
N THR A 11 -2.12 25.34 16.43
CA THR A 11 -3.09 26.43 16.61
C THR A 11 -3.65 26.90 15.27
N PRO A 12 -4.92 27.31 15.23
CA PRO A 12 -5.48 27.99 14.06
C PRO A 12 -4.68 29.24 13.72
N ILE A 13 -4.55 29.53 12.43
CA ILE A 13 -3.92 30.73 11.90
C ILE A 13 -4.98 31.83 11.79
N ASP A 14 -4.62 33.04 12.22
CA ASP A 14 -5.46 34.23 12.15
C ASP A 14 -5.64 34.69 10.69
N ILE A 15 -6.83 34.45 10.13
CA ILE A 15 -7.14 34.74 8.73
C ILE A 15 -7.24 36.25 8.49
N ASP A 16 -7.74 37.01 9.46
CA ASP A 16 -7.94 38.45 9.31
C ASP A 16 -6.59 39.15 9.15
N LYS A 17 -5.59 38.76 9.96
CA LYS A 17 -4.21 39.23 9.78
C LYS A 17 -3.59 38.80 8.47
N LEU A 18 -3.85 37.57 8.02
CA LEU A 18 -3.31 37.05 6.77
C LEU A 18 -3.90 37.78 5.55
N SER A 19 -5.19 38.13 5.61
CA SER A 19 -5.90 38.81 4.53
C SER A 19 -5.52 40.28 4.33
N GLN A 20 -4.88 40.91 5.33
CA GLN A 20 -4.40 42.29 5.24
C GLN A 20 -3.11 42.42 4.41
N ASP A 21 -2.45 41.30 4.10
CA ASP A 21 -1.31 41.27 3.20
C ASP A 21 -1.79 41.12 1.75
N ASN A 22 -1.63 42.19 0.97
CA ASN A 22 -2.04 42.28 -0.43
C ASN A 22 -1.35 41.25 -1.36
N GLN A 23 -0.37 40.49 -0.88
CA GLN A 23 0.31 39.44 -1.65
C GLN A 23 -0.29 38.04 -1.45
N VAL A 24 -1.26 37.86 -0.55
CA VAL A 24 -1.84 36.54 -0.27
C VAL A 24 -3.02 36.27 -1.20
N SER A 25 -2.90 35.24 -2.04
CA SER A 25 -3.99 34.82 -2.91
C SER A 25 -5.18 34.23 -2.14
N GLU A 26 -6.40 34.39 -2.68
CA GLU A 26 -7.62 33.81 -2.13
C GLU A 26 -7.51 32.28 -1.91
N LYS A 27 -6.82 31.57 -2.82
CA LYS A 27 -6.55 30.12 -2.69
C LYS A 27 -5.72 29.78 -1.45
N ILE A 28 -4.79 30.65 -1.05
CA ILE A 28 -4.00 30.46 0.19
C ILE A 28 -4.89 30.70 1.40
N ILE A 29 -5.74 31.72 1.38
CA ILE A 29 -6.73 32.00 2.45
C ILE A 29 -7.67 30.81 2.65
N ASP A 30 -8.19 30.23 1.56
CA ASP A 30 -9.06 29.05 1.61
C ASP A 30 -8.34 27.82 2.17
N SER A 31 -7.06 27.64 1.81
CA SER A 31 -6.22 26.57 2.34
C SER A 31 -6.01 26.72 3.85
N VAL A 32 -5.83 27.96 4.33
CA VAL A 32 -5.70 28.26 5.76
C VAL A 32 -7.02 28.04 6.51
N ARG A 33 -8.16 28.40 5.91
CA ARG A 33 -9.48 28.13 6.50
C ARG A 33 -9.72 26.63 6.68
N ALA A 34 -9.39 25.84 5.67
CA ALA A 34 -9.48 24.38 5.73
C ALA A 34 -8.53 23.78 6.77
N TYR A 35 -7.31 24.31 6.88
CA TYR A 35 -6.36 23.92 7.92
C TYR A 35 -6.90 24.20 9.34
N ASN A 36 -7.48 25.37 9.57
CA ASN A 36 -8.10 25.72 10.87
C ASN A 36 -9.24 24.76 11.23
N LYS A 37 -10.04 24.35 10.23
CA LYS A 37 -11.10 23.37 10.39
C LYS A 37 -10.57 21.98 10.74
N ALA A 38 -9.46 21.56 10.13
CA ALA A 38 -8.80 20.30 10.48
C ALA A 38 -8.35 20.27 11.95
N ILE A 39 -7.83 21.38 12.48
CA ILE A 39 -7.48 21.48 13.90
C ILE A 39 -8.71 21.32 14.80
N GLU A 40 -9.85 21.91 14.42
CA GLU A 40 -11.12 21.74 15.15
C GLU A 40 -11.58 20.27 15.16
N TYR A 41 -11.48 19.59 14.02
CA TYR A 41 -11.76 18.16 13.94
C TYR A 41 -10.84 17.32 14.83
N LEU A 42 -9.55 17.64 14.90
CA LEU A 42 -8.61 16.95 15.80
C LEU A 42 -8.95 17.19 17.28
N ARG A 43 -9.41 18.39 17.64
CA ARG A 43 -9.83 18.70 19.03
C ARG A 43 -11.11 17.97 19.44
N THR A 44 -11.97 17.68 18.48
CA THR A 44 -13.25 16.97 18.69
C THR A 44 -13.13 15.45 18.54
N GLY A 45 -11.91 14.92 18.35
CA GLY A 45 -11.67 13.48 18.19
C GLY A 45 -12.20 12.91 16.87
N SER A 46 -12.22 13.74 15.82
CA SER A 46 -12.63 13.36 14.46
C SER A 46 -11.41 13.29 13.54
N GLU A 47 -10.45 12.43 13.88
CA GLU A 47 -9.12 12.38 13.23
C GLU A 47 -9.20 12.07 11.73
N ASP A 48 -10.06 11.14 11.32
CA ASP A 48 -10.21 10.76 9.90
C ASP A 48 -10.66 11.94 9.03
N ILE A 49 -11.61 12.73 9.53
CA ILE A 49 -12.13 13.93 8.85
C ILE A 49 -11.03 14.99 8.78
N ALA A 50 -10.29 15.19 9.86
CA ALA A 50 -9.15 16.10 9.88
C ALA A 50 -8.09 15.71 8.86
N MET A 51 -7.75 14.42 8.76
CA MET A 51 -6.77 13.92 7.80
C MET A 51 -7.22 14.11 6.35
N ILE A 52 -8.52 13.96 6.05
CA ILE A 52 -9.09 14.25 4.73
C ILE A 52 -8.94 15.75 4.41
N GLU A 53 -9.29 16.62 5.35
CA GLU A 53 -9.20 18.06 5.18
C GLU A 53 -7.75 18.52 4.96
N LEU A 54 -6.79 17.99 5.74
CA LEU A 54 -5.37 18.28 5.60
C LEU A 54 -4.79 17.82 4.25
N LYS A 55 -5.25 16.68 3.71
CA LYS A 55 -4.86 16.25 2.36
C LYS A 55 -5.31 17.26 1.30
N ARG A 56 -6.52 17.81 1.44
CA ARG A 56 -7.03 18.85 0.55
C ARG A 56 -6.18 20.12 0.63
N VAL A 57 -5.83 20.53 1.85
CA VAL A 57 -4.94 21.69 2.09
C VAL A 57 -3.62 21.51 1.35
N ILE A 58 -2.96 20.36 1.48
CA ILE A 58 -1.66 20.09 0.86
C ILE A 58 -1.76 19.97 -0.67
N ALA A 59 -2.89 19.48 -1.19
CA ALA A 59 -3.12 19.42 -2.63
C ALA A 59 -3.23 20.82 -3.27
N VAL A 60 -3.81 21.79 -2.54
CA VAL A 60 -3.96 23.17 -3.01
C VAL A 60 -2.70 24.00 -2.73
N ASN A 61 -2.08 23.81 -1.57
CA ASN A 61 -0.86 24.50 -1.14
C ASN A 61 0.22 23.49 -0.70
N PRO A 62 1.01 22.95 -1.64
CA PRO A 62 2.01 21.91 -1.36
C PRO A 62 3.13 22.34 -0.42
N ASP A 63 3.38 23.64 -0.30
CA ASP A 63 4.44 24.24 0.53
C ASP A 63 3.91 24.71 1.90
N PHE A 64 2.65 24.39 2.23
CA PHE A 64 2.09 24.63 3.55
C PHE A 64 2.63 23.61 4.58
N TYR A 65 3.89 23.77 4.96
CA TYR A 65 4.62 22.80 5.77
C TYR A 65 4.01 22.55 7.16
N GLU A 66 3.31 23.51 7.76
CA GLU A 66 2.58 23.30 9.02
C GLU A 66 1.47 22.25 8.84
N ALA A 67 0.71 22.31 7.73
CA ALA A 67 -0.32 21.31 7.39
C ALA A 67 0.29 19.95 7.04
N VAL A 68 1.44 19.93 6.35
CA VAL A 68 2.18 18.68 6.04
C VAL A 68 2.67 18.00 7.33
N ASN A 69 3.24 18.78 8.26
CA ASN A 69 3.69 18.27 9.57
C ASN A 69 2.51 17.73 10.39
N LEU A 70 1.39 18.45 10.44
CA LEU A 70 0.20 18.00 11.16
C LEU A 70 -0.36 16.71 10.58
N LEU A 71 -0.44 16.58 9.25
CA LEU A 71 -0.86 15.33 8.61
C LEU A 71 0.13 14.18 8.88
N GLY A 72 1.43 14.46 8.86
CA GLY A 72 2.47 13.49 9.20
C GLY A 72 2.31 12.96 10.63
N LEU A 73 2.03 13.84 11.60
CA LEU A 73 1.74 13.44 12.98
C LEU A 73 0.46 12.63 13.10
N CYS A 74 -0.60 12.99 12.37
CA CYS A 74 -1.84 12.19 12.33
C CYS A 74 -1.59 10.78 11.78
N TYR A 75 -0.74 10.64 10.75
CA TYR A 75 -0.33 9.32 10.26
C TYR A 75 0.49 8.55 11.28
N ALA A 76 1.44 9.19 11.97
CA ALA A 76 2.22 8.54 13.02
C ALA A 76 1.32 8.08 14.18
N TYR A 77 0.36 8.91 14.59
CA TYR A 77 -0.60 8.60 15.66
C TYR A 77 -1.53 7.44 15.29
N THR A 78 -1.91 7.33 14.01
CA THR A 78 -2.72 6.23 13.46
C THR A 78 -1.88 5.02 12.99
N ASN A 79 -0.61 4.95 13.40
CA ASN A 79 0.32 3.86 13.11
C ASN A 79 0.62 3.63 11.61
N GLN A 80 0.53 4.67 10.79
CA GLN A 80 0.87 4.67 9.36
C GLN A 80 2.27 5.28 9.15
N MET A 81 3.30 4.63 9.68
CA MET A 81 4.66 5.18 9.76
C MET A 81 5.29 5.51 8.40
N ASP A 82 5.07 4.68 7.38
CA ASP A 82 5.62 4.91 6.03
C ASP A 82 5.17 6.27 5.45
N LYS A 83 3.89 6.60 5.62
CA LYS A 83 3.31 7.85 5.12
C LYS A 83 3.78 9.05 5.96
N ALA A 84 3.91 8.86 7.27
CA ALA A 84 4.46 9.89 8.15
C ALA A 84 5.90 10.23 7.75
N GLN A 85 6.72 9.21 7.50
CA GLN A 85 8.11 9.35 7.05
C GLN A 85 8.22 10.09 5.72
N GLU A 86 7.37 9.75 4.75
CA GLU A 86 7.33 10.43 3.45
C GLU A 86 7.04 11.93 3.62
N LEU A 87 6.02 12.29 4.42
CA LEU A 87 5.62 13.68 4.62
C LEU A 87 6.68 14.48 5.38
N PHE A 88 7.24 13.96 6.48
CA PHE A 88 8.30 14.66 7.20
C PHE A 88 9.57 14.81 6.34
N GLY A 89 9.90 13.78 5.54
CA GLY A 89 11.01 13.84 4.58
C GLY A 89 10.82 14.90 3.51
N LYS A 90 9.58 15.21 3.10
CA LYS A 90 9.27 16.33 2.20
C LYS A 90 9.56 17.67 2.88
N VAL A 91 9.15 17.86 4.14
CA VAL A 91 9.35 19.11 4.88
C VAL A 91 10.82 19.37 5.17
N VAL A 92 11.61 18.35 5.55
CA VAL A 92 13.06 18.50 5.82
C VAL A 92 13.83 18.98 4.59
N LYS A 93 13.34 18.71 3.37
CA LYS A 93 13.94 19.20 2.12
C LYS A 93 13.59 20.66 1.81
N GLY A 94 12.49 21.18 2.35
CA GLY A 94 12.06 22.57 2.19
C GLY A 94 12.64 23.41 3.33
N GLU A 95 13.65 24.24 3.05
CA GLU A 95 14.53 24.89 4.02
C GLU A 95 13.85 25.72 5.15
N ASN A 96 12.55 26.01 5.06
CA ASN A 96 11.83 26.93 5.94
C ASN A 96 11.19 26.33 7.21
N ASN A 97 11.15 25.00 7.39
CA ASN A 97 10.49 24.38 8.57
C ASN A 97 11.17 23.10 9.10
N VAL A 98 12.49 23.03 8.92
CA VAL A 98 13.30 21.81 9.07
C VAL A 98 13.33 21.26 10.50
N LEU A 99 13.31 22.10 11.53
CA LEU A 99 13.59 21.66 12.91
C LEU A 99 12.52 20.69 13.46
N LYS A 100 11.23 21.07 13.44
CA LYS A 100 10.14 20.20 13.92
C LYS A 100 10.02 18.91 13.09
N ALA A 101 10.08 19.04 11.76
CA ALA A 101 9.95 17.89 10.87
C ALA A 101 11.09 16.88 11.04
N ALA A 102 12.33 17.36 11.28
CA ALA A 102 13.46 16.50 11.58
C ALA A 102 13.30 15.79 12.93
N ASP A 103 12.80 16.49 13.97
CA ASP A 103 12.52 15.88 15.26
C ASP A 103 11.43 14.80 15.18
N TYR A 104 10.36 15.07 14.42
CA TYR A 104 9.31 14.08 14.15
C TYR A 104 9.84 12.89 13.37
N LEU A 105 10.66 13.13 12.35
CA LEU A 105 11.29 12.08 11.55
C LEU A 105 12.19 11.20 12.43
N ASN A 106 13.09 11.80 13.22
CA ASN A 106 13.95 11.07 14.14
C ASN A 106 13.13 10.26 15.14
N TYR A 107 12.07 10.84 15.72
CA TYR A 107 11.20 10.13 16.65
C TYR A 107 10.57 8.88 16.04
N ILE A 108 10.04 8.96 14.81
CA ILE A 108 9.41 7.81 14.16
C ILE A 108 10.43 6.79 13.61
N THR A 109 11.67 7.21 13.32
CA THR A 109 12.72 6.31 12.81
C THR A 109 13.54 5.66 13.91
N ASP A 110 13.75 6.34 15.04
CA ASP A 110 14.54 5.84 16.18
C ASP A 110 13.67 5.09 17.20
N GLY A 111 12.34 5.23 17.13
CA GLY A 111 11.37 4.54 17.97
C GLY A 111 11.23 3.03 17.72
N ASP A 112 11.95 2.47 16.75
CA ASP A 112 11.97 1.04 16.46
C ASP A 112 13.15 0.34 17.16
N GLY A 113 12.93 -0.07 18.40
CA GLY A 113 13.69 -1.14 19.02
C GLY A 113 13.37 -2.46 18.32
N GLY A 114 13.89 -2.67 17.09
CA GLY A 114 13.35 -3.76 16.27
C GLY A 114 13.92 -3.99 14.87
N SER A 115 15.22 -3.77 14.62
CA SER A 115 15.94 -4.35 13.47
C SER A 115 15.55 -3.86 12.06
N SER A 116 16.30 -2.90 11.51
CA SER A 116 17.34 -3.20 10.51
C SER A 116 18.08 -1.95 10.05
N ARG A 117 19.40 -1.95 10.24
CA ARG A 117 20.33 -1.04 9.56
C ARG A 117 20.34 -1.35 8.06
N LYS A 118 20.00 -0.38 7.23
CA LYS A 118 20.69 -0.17 5.95
C LYS A 118 21.01 1.31 5.76
N SER A 119 22.31 1.57 5.87
CA SER A 119 23.01 2.80 5.58
C SER A 119 22.74 3.34 4.17
N SER A 120 22.36 4.60 4.06
CA SER A 120 22.64 5.42 2.87
C SER A 120 23.48 6.63 3.27
N LYS A 121 24.72 6.62 2.79
CA LYS A 121 25.66 7.75 2.78
C LYS A 121 25.08 8.94 2.00
N ALA A 122 25.01 10.10 2.65
CA ALA A 122 25.20 11.46 2.12
C ALA A 122 25.01 12.41 3.32
N ALA A 123 25.76 13.46 3.60
CA ALA A 123 26.88 14.13 2.98
C ALA A 123 27.66 14.82 4.13
N ARG A 124 29.00 14.91 4.03
CA ARG A 124 29.78 15.84 4.85
C ARG A 124 30.72 16.61 3.94
N SER A 125 30.40 17.88 3.71
CA SER A 125 31.34 18.90 3.27
C SER A 125 31.99 19.56 4.50
N SER A 126 33.32 19.47 4.52
CA SER A 126 34.30 20.46 5.00
C SER A 126 33.97 21.37 6.19
N ALA A 127 34.66 21.16 7.32
CA ALA A 127 35.61 22.15 7.87
C ALA A 127 36.48 21.58 9.01
N MET A 128 37.79 21.79 8.84
CA MET A 128 38.85 22.01 9.84
C MET A 128 39.36 20.87 10.75
N ARG A 129 40.59 20.44 10.43
CA ARG A 129 41.55 19.71 11.28
C ARG A 129 42.12 20.62 12.37
N ILE A 130 42.27 20.10 13.60
CA ILE A 130 43.45 20.30 14.46
C ILE A 130 43.80 18.95 15.14
N LYS A 131 45.10 18.64 15.21
CA LYS A 131 45.74 17.40 15.72
C LYS A 131 45.88 17.39 17.27
N ALA A 132 45.96 16.18 17.82
CA ALA A 132 46.13 15.76 19.22
C ALA A 132 47.51 16.11 19.86
N PRO A 133 47.77 15.75 21.15
CA PRO A 133 48.28 14.40 21.46
C PRO A 133 47.76 13.72 22.76
N GLU A 134 48.24 12.49 22.94
CA GLU A 134 47.85 11.33 23.77
C GLU A 134 48.19 11.36 25.29
N ALA A 135 47.78 10.26 25.94
CA ALA A 135 48.30 9.58 27.15
C ALA A 135 47.50 9.81 28.45
N ALA A 136 47.25 8.84 29.35
CA ALA A 136 47.44 7.39 29.40
C ALA A 136 46.70 6.85 30.65
N ASN A 137 46.33 5.55 30.60
CA ASN A 137 46.18 4.54 31.66
C ASN A 137 45.60 4.86 33.06
N GLY A 138 44.69 3.97 33.49
CA GLY A 138 44.42 3.71 34.90
C GLY A 138 43.39 2.59 35.10
N ASP A 139 43.88 1.40 35.46
CA ASP A 139 43.13 0.23 35.90
C ASP A 139 42.15 0.51 37.05
N ALA A 140 41.03 -0.24 37.11
CA ALA A 140 40.74 -1.17 38.21
C ALA A 140 39.26 -1.56 38.35
N ALA A 141 39.08 -2.86 38.63
CA ALA A 141 38.09 -3.45 39.53
C ALA A 141 36.61 -3.53 39.09
N LYS A 142 36.27 -4.70 38.54
CA LYS A 142 35.01 -5.40 38.86
C LYS A 142 34.90 -5.57 40.37
N LYS A 143 33.91 -4.94 41.01
CA LYS A 143 33.28 -5.46 42.23
C LYS A 143 31.79 -5.12 42.22
N GLU A 144 30.99 -6.18 42.30
CA GLU A 144 29.58 -6.16 42.63
C GLU A 144 29.32 -5.34 43.89
N ARG A 145 28.27 -4.51 43.85
CA ARG A 145 27.54 -4.07 45.04
C ARG A 145 26.05 -4.15 44.75
N THR A 146 25.47 -5.23 45.24
CA THR A 146 24.04 -5.35 45.54
C THR A 146 23.63 -4.31 46.58
N VAL A 147 22.71 -3.41 46.22
CA VAL A 147 21.86 -2.69 47.20
C VAL A 147 20.44 -2.53 46.65
N ARG A 148 19.56 -3.39 47.16
CA ARG A 148 18.16 -3.19 47.59
C ARG A 148 17.18 -2.42 46.69
N LYS A 149 16.16 -3.19 46.27
CA LYS A 149 14.80 -2.77 45.87
C LYS A 149 14.26 -1.61 46.70
N LYS A 150 13.67 -0.64 46.00
CA LYS A 150 12.43 0.00 46.45
C LYS A 150 11.36 -0.31 45.40
N GLN A 151 10.36 -1.08 45.81
CA GLN A 151 9.15 -1.34 45.04
C GLN A 151 8.37 -0.04 44.94
N GLU A 152 8.13 0.44 43.72
CA GLU A 152 7.07 1.41 43.45
C GLU A 152 5.85 0.64 42.97
N THR A 153 4.88 0.56 43.88
CA THR A 153 3.56 -0.03 43.69
C THR A 153 2.74 0.89 42.78
N TYR A 154 2.62 0.54 41.50
CA TYR A 154 1.63 1.14 40.62
C TYR A 154 0.25 0.55 40.93
N LYS A 155 -0.71 1.40 41.29
CA LYS A 155 -2.12 1.01 41.47
C LYS A 155 -2.74 0.74 40.10
N GLU A 156 -3.20 -0.49 39.92
CA GLU A 156 -3.57 -1.11 38.63
C GLU A 156 -5.10 -1.16 38.40
N GLU A 157 -5.88 -0.30 39.06
CA GLU A 157 -7.34 -0.52 39.20
C GLU A 157 -8.24 0.27 38.23
N GLU A 158 -7.78 1.33 37.54
CA GLU A 158 -8.69 2.14 36.69
C GLU A 158 -8.71 1.79 35.19
N VAL A 159 -7.68 1.13 34.66
CA VAL A 159 -7.60 0.82 33.21
C VAL A 159 -8.10 -0.61 32.87
N ARG A 160 -8.38 -1.43 33.89
CA ARG A 160 -8.81 -2.83 33.68
C ARG A 160 -10.30 -2.97 33.35
N ALA A 161 -11.17 -2.04 33.78
CA ALA A 161 -12.61 -2.20 33.61
C ALA A 161 -13.06 -2.06 32.14
N GLU A 162 -12.57 -1.04 31.43
CA GLU A 162 -12.94 -0.80 30.03
C GLU A 162 -12.36 -1.86 29.10
N TYR A 163 -11.11 -2.28 29.30
CA TYR A 163 -10.49 -3.35 28.53
C TYR A 163 -11.17 -4.70 28.74
N ILE A 164 -11.58 -5.03 29.98
CA ILE A 164 -12.32 -6.26 30.29
C ILE A 164 -13.74 -6.20 29.70
N LEU A 165 -14.39 -5.04 29.71
CA LEU A 165 -15.71 -4.83 29.14
C LEU A 165 -15.69 -4.99 27.61
N PHE A 166 -14.76 -4.32 26.92
CA PHE A 166 -14.59 -4.44 25.47
C PHE A 166 -14.21 -5.86 25.03
N LYS A 167 -13.36 -6.54 25.79
CA LYS A 167 -12.97 -7.92 25.50
C LYS A 167 -14.15 -8.90 25.69
N LYS A 168 -14.96 -8.72 26.74
CA LYS A 168 -16.19 -9.52 26.94
C LYS A 168 -17.24 -9.26 25.86
N ILE A 169 -17.42 -8.01 25.43
CA ILE A 169 -18.34 -7.65 24.34
C ILE A 169 -17.86 -8.26 23.01
N GLY A 170 -16.56 -8.17 22.72
CA GLY A 170 -15.96 -8.75 21.51
C GLY A 170 -16.09 -10.28 21.46
N ASP A 171 -15.92 -10.97 22.58
CA ASP A 171 -16.11 -12.43 22.64
C ASP A 171 -17.58 -12.87 22.57
N LEU A 172 -18.53 -12.00 22.99
CA LEU A 172 -19.96 -12.24 22.88
C LEU A 172 -20.48 -12.10 21.44
N LEU A 173 -19.91 -11.17 20.66
CA LEU A 173 -20.24 -10.91 19.25
C LEU A 173 -19.70 -11.96 18.26
N LYS A 174 -18.77 -12.82 18.69
CA LYS A 174 -18.29 -13.97 17.88
C LYS A 174 -19.31 -15.11 17.76
N ARG A 175 -20.41 -15.07 18.52
CA ARG A 175 -21.49 -16.06 18.42
C ARG A 175 -22.48 -15.64 17.33
N PRO A 176 -22.71 -16.47 16.29
CA PRO A 176 -23.50 -16.07 15.11
C PRO A 176 -24.95 -15.70 15.45
N GLN A 177 -25.54 -16.29 16.49
CA GLN A 177 -26.90 -15.97 16.94
C GLN A 177 -27.00 -14.60 17.64
N ILE A 178 -25.94 -14.12 18.28
CA ILE A 178 -25.91 -12.83 19.00
C ILE A 178 -25.55 -11.70 18.02
N ALA A 179 -24.64 -11.95 17.07
CA ALA A 179 -24.32 -11.02 15.99
C ALA A 179 -25.55 -10.67 15.14
N LEU A 180 -26.44 -11.65 14.89
CA LEU A 180 -27.69 -11.42 14.15
C LEU A 180 -28.65 -10.51 14.94
N ALA A 181 -28.81 -10.75 16.25
CA ALA A 181 -29.67 -9.95 17.12
C ALA A 181 -29.17 -8.51 17.30
N PHE A 182 -27.84 -8.31 17.37
CA PHE A 182 -27.23 -6.98 17.48
C PHE A 182 -27.39 -6.15 16.21
N ASN A 183 -27.22 -6.78 15.03
CA ASN A 183 -27.49 -6.13 13.75
C ASN A 183 -28.98 -5.78 13.60
N LEU A 184 -29.89 -6.67 14.03
CA LEU A 184 -31.32 -6.40 14.02
C LEU A 184 -31.68 -5.22 14.94
N PHE A 185 -31.08 -5.15 16.13
CA PHE A 185 -31.28 -4.05 17.07
C PHE A 185 -30.74 -2.72 16.51
N GLY A 186 -29.58 -2.74 15.85
CA GLY A 186 -29.03 -1.57 15.16
C GLY A 186 -29.97 -1.02 14.08
N ILE A 187 -30.59 -1.91 13.29
CA ILE A 187 -31.56 -1.53 12.25
C ILE A 187 -32.84 -0.94 12.87
N VAL A 188 -33.34 -1.51 13.97
CA VAL A 188 -34.53 -0.99 14.68
C VAL A 188 -34.26 0.38 15.29
N CYS A 189 -33.07 0.60 15.88
CA CYS A 189 -32.67 1.91 16.39
C CYS A 189 -32.53 2.95 15.28
N LEU A 190 -31.97 2.57 14.13
CA LEU A 190 -31.86 3.45 12.97
C LEU A 190 -33.24 3.82 12.39
N ALA A 191 -34.16 2.85 12.32
CA ALA A 191 -35.54 3.09 11.89
C ALA A 191 -36.30 4.00 12.87
N ALA A 192 -36.12 3.80 14.18
CA ALA A 192 -36.72 4.66 15.22
C ALA A 192 -36.17 6.10 15.16
N ALA A 193 -34.87 6.27 14.91
CA ALA A 193 -34.25 7.58 14.73
C ALA A 193 -34.79 8.29 13.47
N LEU A 194 -35.01 7.57 12.37
CA LEU A 194 -35.62 8.11 11.15
C LEU A 194 -37.09 8.52 11.37
N VAL A 195 -37.87 7.72 12.09
CA VAL A 195 -39.26 8.07 12.44
C VAL A 195 -39.29 9.30 13.36
N PHE A 196 -38.41 9.36 14.36
CA PHE A 196 -38.28 10.53 15.23
C PHE A 196 -37.91 11.77 14.41
N PHE A 197 -36.91 11.69 13.53
CA PHE A 197 -36.49 12.78 12.66
C PHE A 197 -37.64 13.27 11.74
N VAL A 198 -38.42 12.37 11.16
CA VAL A 198 -39.59 12.71 10.34
C VAL A 198 -40.70 13.37 11.18
N LEU A 199 -40.93 12.91 12.42
CA LEU A 199 -41.87 13.53 13.34
C LEU A 199 -41.41 14.92 13.78
N THR A 200 -40.10 15.11 13.99
CA THR A 200 -39.49 16.42 14.25
C THR A 200 -39.70 17.36 13.06
N MET A 201 -39.45 16.89 11.83
CA MET A 201 -39.70 17.67 10.60
C MET A 201 -41.18 18.05 10.44
N LYS A 202 -42.12 17.14 10.74
CA LYS A 202 -43.57 17.44 10.73
C LYS A 202 -44.00 18.45 11.80
N ASN A 203 -43.33 18.45 12.96
CA ASN A 203 -43.57 19.46 13.99
C ASN A 203 -42.98 20.83 13.58
N LEU A 204 -41.86 20.87 12.86
CA LEU A 204 -41.34 22.10 12.25
C LEU A 204 -42.26 22.67 11.15
N GLU A 205 -43.04 21.84 10.45
CA GLU A 205 -44.05 22.33 9.49
C GLU A 205 -45.24 23.03 10.16
N LYS A 206 -45.61 22.63 11.39
CA LYS A 206 -46.74 23.25 12.11
C LYS A 206 -46.42 24.61 12.72
N GLU A 207 -45.15 24.97 12.84
CA GLU A 207 -44.71 26.26 13.40
C GLU A 207 -44.46 27.34 12.34
N LYS A 208 -44.58 27.01 11.05
CA LYS A 208 -44.45 27.97 9.94
C LYS A 208 -45.81 28.51 9.53
N THR A 209 -46.42 29.30 10.39
CA THR A 209 -47.43 30.29 9.97
C THR A 209 -46.91 31.68 10.27
N ASP A 210 -46.92 32.49 9.21
CA ASP A 210 -46.89 33.95 9.15
C ASP A 210 -45.51 34.63 9.06
N ASN A 211 -45.24 35.10 7.82
CA ASN A 211 -44.30 36.14 7.37
C ASN A 211 -42.88 35.75 6.94
N GLU A 212 -42.68 35.50 5.62
CA GLU A 212 -41.73 36.22 4.73
C GLU A 212 -41.66 35.56 3.33
N PRO A 213 -42.01 36.25 2.23
CA PRO A 213 -41.81 35.75 0.87
C PRO A 213 -40.68 36.52 0.16
N SER A 214 -39.41 36.18 0.40
CA SER A 214 -38.31 36.54 -0.53
C SER A 214 -37.00 35.75 -0.37
N ALA A 215 -36.72 35.14 0.79
CA ALA A 215 -35.43 34.47 1.04
C ALA A 215 -35.34 33.01 0.53
N ASN A 216 -36.47 32.28 0.45
CA ASN A 216 -36.45 30.85 0.14
C ASN A 216 -36.17 30.50 -1.33
N THR A 217 -36.50 31.38 -2.28
CA THR A 217 -36.30 31.10 -3.72
C THR A 217 -34.83 31.20 -4.13
N VAL A 218 -34.11 32.20 -3.62
CA VAL A 218 -32.68 32.41 -3.89
C VAL A 218 -31.80 31.37 -3.19
N VAL A 219 -32.18 30.95 -1.97
CA VAL A 219 -31.48 29.89 -1.24
C VAL A 219 -31.64 28.53 -1.94
N ASN A 220 -32.83 28.21 -2.46
CA ASN A 220 -33.06 26.98 -3.22
C ASN A 220 -32.31 26.98 -4.58
N GLU A 221 -32.29 28.10 -5.32
CA GLU A 221 -31.51 28.21 -6.56
C GLU A 221 -30.00 28.05 -6.34
N ASN A 222 -29.46 28.58 -5.23
CA ASN A 222 -28.05 28.43 -4.88
C ASN A 222 -27.72 27.00 -4.42
N LEU A 223 -28.66 26.32 -3.75
CA LEU A 223 -28.52 24.92 -3.36
C LEU A 223 -28.50 24.00 -4.59
N ASP A 224 -29.41 24.22 -5.53
CA ASP A 224 -29.49 23.43 -6.77
C ASP A 224 -28.21 23.57 -7.62
N LYS A 225 -27.70 24.80 -7.76
CA LYS A 225 -26.40 25.05 -8.42
C LYS A 225 -25.24 24.35 -7.73
N THR A 226 -25.20 24.39 -6.39
CA THR A 226 -24.16 23.74 -5.59
C THR A 226 -24.23 22.20 -5.73
N LEU A 227 -25.44 21.64 -5.79
CA LEU A 227 -25.65 20.21 -6.00
C LEU A 227 -25.19 19.77 -7.40
N GLU A 228 -25.51 20.56 -8.42
CA GLU A 228 -25.10 20.31 -9.80
C GLU A 228 -23.58 20.39 -9.96
N GLU A 229 -22.93 21.38 -9.33
CA GLU A 229 -21.48 21.52 -9.30
C GLU A 229 -20.81 20.34 -8.56
N ASN A 230 -21.34 19.89 -7.42
CA ASN A 230 -20.83 18.70 -6.73
C ASN A 230 -20.94 17.43 -7.60
N LYS A 231 -22.04 17.27 -8.32
CA LYS A 231 -22.22 16.14 -9.24
C LYS A 231 -21.20 16.20 -10.39
N LYS A 232 -20.92 17.40 -10.91
CA LYS A 232 -19.90 17.62 -11.95
C LYS A 232 -18.49 17.32 -11.41
N LEU A 233 -18.15 17.81 -10.22
CA LEU A 233 -16.87 17.55 -9.56
C LEU A 233 -16.67 16.06 -9.28
N GLN A 234 -17.72 15.36 -8.85
CA GLN A 234 -17.68 13.91 -8.67
C GLN A 234 -17.39 13.19 -9.99
N GLY A 235 -18.06 13.57 -11.08
CA GLY A 235 -17.79 13.01 -12.40
C GLY A 235 -16.36 13.27 -12.89
N GLN A 236 -15.81 14.46 -12.61
CA GLN A 236 -14.40 14.77 -12.91
C GLN A 236 -13.43 13.95 -12.07
N LEU A 237 -13.72 13.74 -10.79
CA LEU A 237 -12.91 12.91 -9.90
C LEU A 237 -12.90 11.46 -10.37
N ASP A 238 -14.05 10.91 -10.76
CA ASP A 238 -14.17 9.55 -11.26
C ASP A 238 -13.41 9.38 -12.59
N ALA A 239 -13.51 10.36 -13.49
CA ALA A 239 -12.74 10.38 -14.74
C ALA A 239 -11.23 10.44 -14.49
N ALA A 240 -10.78 11.32 -13.59
CA ALA A 240 -9.36 11.45 -13.22
C ALA A 240 -8.82 10.17 -12.55
N ASN A 241 -9.63 9.50 -11.72
CA ASN A 241 -9.26 8.23 -11.10
C ASN A 241 -9.12 7.11 -12.15
N LEU A 242 -9.99 7.08 -13.15
CA LEU A 242 -9.91 6.14 -14.26
C LEU A 242 -8.65 6.38 -15.11
N GLU A 243 -8.33 7.64 -15.39
CA GLU A 243 -7.11 8.04 -16.10
C GLU A 243 -5.85 7.65 -15.32
N LEU A 244 -5.81 7.96 -14.02
CA LEU A 244 -4.72 7.57 -13.12
C LEU A 244 -4.53 6.05 -13.08
N LYS A 245 -5.63 5.29 -13.06
CA LYS A 245 -5.59 3.82 -13.12
C LYS A 245 -4.98 3.34 -14.44
N SER A 246 -5.39 3.91 -15.57
CA SER A 246 -4.83 3.62 -16.90
C SER A 246 -3.34 3.93 -16.97
N TYR A 247 -2.91 5.07 -16.42
CA TYR A 247 -1.51 5.46 -16.33
C TYR A 247 -0.68 4.44 -15.53
N LYS A 248 -1.16 4.06 -14.33
CA LYS A 248 -0.49 3.06 -13.48
C LYS A 248 -0.32 1.71 -14.16
N LEU A 249 -1.34 1.22 -14.87
CA LEU A 249 -1.26 -0.04 -15.63
C LEU A 249 -0.21 0.04 -16.74
N THR A 250 -0.15 1.18 -17.42
CA THR A 250 0.86 1.44 -18.45
C THR A 250 2.28 1.42 -17.87
N ASP A 251 2.48 2.04 -16.72
CA ASP A 251 3.76 2.04 -16.01
C ASP A 251 4.18 0.65 -15.56
N GLN A 252 3.24 -0.16 -15.06
CA GLN A 252 3.52 -1.55 -14.71
C GLN A 252 3.98 -2.38 -15.92
N ILE A 253 3.33 -2.20 -17.09
CA ILE A 253 3.76 -2.86 -18.34
C ILE A 253 5.16 -2.38 -18.78
N ASN A 254 5.47 -1.09 -18.60
CA ASN A 254 6.79 -0.52 -18.87
C ASN A 254 7.88 -1.07 -17.93
N GLU A 255 7.55 -1.25 -16.65
CA GLU A 255 8.44 -1.82 -15.66
C GLU A 255 8.81 -3.27 -16.04
N ILE A 256 7.83 -4.08 -16.46
CA ILE A 256 8.07 -5.44 -16.96
C ILE A 256 9.03 -5.41 -18.16
N SER A 257 8.79 -4.51 -19.11
CA SER A 257 9.66 -4.31 -20.27
C SER A 257 11.10 -3.93 -19.86
N THR A 258 11.23 -3.17 -18.77
CA THR A 258 12.53 -2.76 -18.22
C THR A 258 13.25 -3.93 -17.56
N LEU A 259 12.55 -4.72 -16.74
CA LEU A 259 13.10 -5.95 -16.14
C LEU A 259 13.56 -6.94 -17.22
N TYR A 260 12.77 -7.10 -18.28
CA TYR A 260 13.14 -7.93 -19.42
C TYR A 260 14.46 -7.48 -20.07
N LYS A 261 14.62 -6.17 -20.31
CA LYS A 261 15.86 -5.57 -20.84
C LYS A 261 17.04 -5.73 -19.89
N GLN A 262 16.80 -5.75 -18.58
CA GLN A 262 17.83 -6.00 -17.56
C GLN A 262 18.13 -7.49 -17.34
N GLU A 263 17.60 -8.37 -18.19
CA GLU A 263 17.74 -9.83 -18.11
C GLU A 263 17.14 -10.47 -16.85
N LYS A 264 16.32 -9.73 -16.10
CA LYS A 264 15.59 -10.21 -14.93
C LYS A 264 14.27 -10.88 -15.34
N THR A 265 14.36 -11.90 -16.17
CA THR A 265 13.20 -12.49 -16.84
C THR A 265 12.24 -13.19 -15.87
N ALA A 266 12.75 -13.86 -14.83
CA ALA A 266 11.90 -14.46 -13.79
C ALA A 266 11.05 -13.42 -13.01
N GLU A 267 11.64 -12.27 -12.66
CA GLU A 267 10.90 -11.16 -12.02
C GLU A 267 9.85 -10.57 -12.97
N ALA A 268 10.17 -10.46 -14.27
CA ALA A 268 9.24 -10.00 -15.28
C ALA A 268 8.03 -10.95 -15.43
N VAL A 269 8.24 -12.27 -15.37
CA VAL A 269 7.15 -13.28 -15.37
C VAL A 269 6.23 -13.13 -14.17
N ASP A 270 6.79 -12.96 -12.97
CA ASP A 270 6.00 -12.76 -11.74
C ASP A 270 5.14 -11.49 -11.84
N LYS A 271 5.70 -10.39 -12.32
CA LYS A 271 4.94 -9.14 -12.53
C LYS A 271 3.86 -9.28 -13.60
N LEU A 272 4.14 -9.98 -14.71
CA LEU A 272 3.13 -10.24 -15.74
C LEU A 272 1.89 -10.95 -15.16
N GLY A 273 2.09 -11.93 -14.28
CA GLY A 273 0.99 -12.66 -13.64
C GLY A 273 0.11 -11.82 -12.72
N LYS A 274 0.56 -10.62 -12.33
CA LYS A 274 -0.14 -9.70 -11.43
C LYS A 274 -0.92 -8.60 -12.15
N ILE A 275 -0.76 -8.46 -13.47
CA ILE A 275 -1.47 -7.44 -14.25
C ILE A 275 -2.95 -7.84 -14.39
N PRO A 276 -3.91 -6.97 -14.01
CA PRO A 276 -5.33 -7.24 -14.21
C PRO A 276 -5.70 -7.07 -15.68
N VAL A 277 -5.49 -8.12 -16.49
CA VAL A 277 -5.66 -8.09 -17.96
C VAL A 277 -7.06 -7.62 -18.39
N THR A 278 -8.10 -7.87 -17.60
CA THR A 278 -9.48 -7.45 -17.86
C THR A 278 -9.68 -5.94 -17.78
N GLU A 279 -8.75 -5.21 -17.16
CA GLU A 279 -8.80 -3.76 -16.98
C GLU A 279 -7.96 -3.01 -18.02
N LEU A 280 -7.23 -3.74 -18.88
CA LEU A 280 -6.42 -3.14 -19.92
C LEU A 280 -7.29 -2.64 -21.07
N ASN A 281 -6.99 -1.44 -21.56
CA ASN A 281 -7.49 -1.01 -22.86
C ASN A 281 -6.77 -1.72 -24.02
N ASP A 282 -7.27 -1.53 -25.24
CA ASP A 282 -6.76 -2.25 -26.41
C ASP A 282 -5.25 -2.04 -26.67
N ASP A 283 -4.74 -0.83 -26.46
CA ASP A 283 -3.34 -0.53 -26.72
C ASP A 283 -2.42 -1.07 -25.62
N GLN A 284 -2.86 -0.99 -24.37
CA GLN A 284 -2.20 -1.64 -23.25
C GLN A 284 -2.16 -3.15 -23.42
N LYS A 285 -3.27 -3.75 -23.87
CA LYS A 285 -3.37 -5.18 -24.12
C LYS A 285 -2.41 -5.63 -25.23
N LYS A 286 -2.37 -4.92 -26.36
CA LYS A 286 -1.38 -5.20 -27.43
C LYS A 286 0.06 -5.17 -26.90
N LYS A 287 0.39 -4.16 -26.09
CA LYS A 287 1.73 -4.02 -25.50
C LYS A 287 2.02 -5.13 -24.50
N TYR A 288 1.07 -5.44 -23.62
CA TYR A 288 1.15 -6.52 -22.66
C TYR A 288 1.37 -7.87 -23.36
N ASP A 289 0.58 -8.19 -24.39
CA ASP A 289 0.67 -9.44 -25.13
C ASP A 289 2.03 -9.57 -25.84
N SER A 290 2.53 -8.48 -26.41
CA SER A 290 3.87 -8.42 -27.03
C SER A 290 4.97 -8.69 -26.00
N VAL A 291 4.97 -7.96 -24.87
CA VAL A 291 5.97 -8.14 -23.80
C VAL A 291 5.87 -9.53 -23.19
N LYS A 292 4.65 -10.04 -22.95
CA LYS A 292 4.41 -11.38 -22.41
C LYS A 292 5.02 -12.44 -23.31
N LYS A 293 4.80 -12.35 -24.62
CA LYS A 293 5.37 -13.28 -25.60
C LYS A 293 6.90 -13.33 -25.50
N ASP A 294 7.55 -12.17 -25.52
CA ASP A 294 9.02 -12.08 -25.50
C ASP A 294 9.61 -12.58 -24.17
N VAL A 295 9.00 -12.16 -23.05
CA VAL A 295 9.41 -12.57 -21.70
C VAL A 295 9.25 -14.08 -21.53
N TYR A 296 8.10 -14.63 -21.92
CA TYR A 296 7.84 -16.06 -21.78
C TYR A 296 8.75 -16.90 -22.68
N GLN A 297 9.01 -16.45 -23.91
CA GLN A 297 9.96 -17.10 -24.82
C GLN A 297 11.37 -17.16 -24.22
N LYS A 298 11.86 -16.06 -23.62
CA LYS A 298 13.19 -16.01 -23.00
C LYS A 298 13.25 -16.88 -21.74
N GLU A 299 12.25 -16.80 -20.87
CA GLU A 299 12.22 -17.59 -19.63
C GLU A 299 12.08 -19.09 -19.92
N ALA A 300 11.19 -19.48 -20.83
CA ALA A 300 11.01 -20.88 -21.23
C ALA A 300 12.32 -21.47 -21.79
N SER A 301 13.06 -20.70 -22.60
CA SER A 301 14.36 -21.11 -23.12
C SER A 301 15.41 -21.27 -22.01
N SER A 302 15.43 -20.34 -21.05
CA SER A 302 16.30 -20.41 -19.86
C SER A 302 15.99 -21.64 -19.01
N LEU A 303 14.71 -21.87 -18.70
CA LEU A 303 14.24 -23.02 -17.93
C LEU A 303 14.56 -24.35 -18.62
N TYR A 304 14.36 -24.44 -19.94
CA TYR A 304 14.78 -25.61 -20.71
C TYR A 304 16.29 -25.85 -20.59
N THR A 305 17.10 -24.80 -20.70
CA THR A 305 18.56 -24.90 -20.61
C THR A 305 19.01 -25.38 -19.22
N GLN A 306 18.38 -24.85 -18.16
CA GLN A 306 18.60 -25.30 -16.78
C GLN A 306 18.17 -26.76 -16.60
N GLY A 307 16.96 -27.11 -17.03
CA GLY A 307 16.41 -28.47 -16.94
C GLY A 307 17.27 -29.49 -17.68
N ASN A 308 17.73 -29.18 -18.89
CA ASN A 308 18.62 -30.04 -19.65
C ASN A 308 20.00 -30.20 -18.97
N THR A 309 20.54 -29.13 -18.38
CA THR A 309 21.78 -29.19 -17.60
C THR A 309 21.64 -30.11 -16.37
N LEU A 310 20.53 -29.98 -15.64
CA LEU A 310 20.21 -30.82 -14.48
C LEU A 310 20.02 -32.28 -14.89
N PHE A 311 19.32 -32.53 -16.00
CA PHE A 311 19.16 -33.87 -16.57
C PHE A 311 20.51 -34.52 -16.89
N ASN A 312 21.40 -33.80 -17.57
CA ASN A 312 22.75 -34.29 -17.88
C ASN A 312 23.59 -34.55 -16.62
N SER A 313 23.29 -33.84 -15.53
CA SER A 313 23.88 -34.04 -14.21
C SER A 313 23.20 -35.16 -13.39
N LYS A 314 22.28 -35.92 -14.00
CA LYS A 314 21.46 -36.97 -13.37
C LYS A 314 20.57 -36.49 -12.22
N LYS A 315 20.32 -35.19 -12.13
CA LYS A 315 19.44 -34.56 -11.13
C LYS A 315 18.01 -34.50 -11.69
N TYR A 316 17.39 -35.66 -11.85
CA TYR A 316 16.15 -35.81 -12.61
C TYR A 316 14.95 -35.09 -11.98
N ALA A 317 14.80 -35.13 -10.65
CA ALA A 317 13.73 -34.42 -9.95
C ALA A 317 13.82 -32.89 -10.16
N GLU A 318 15.01 -32.31 -9.99
CA GLU A 318 15.24 -30.89 -10.24
C GLU A 318 15.04 -30.53 -11.73
N ALA A 319 15.40 -31.43 -12.65
CA ALA A 319 15.18 -31.23 -14.08
C ALA A 319 13.69 -31.17 -14.43
N ILE A 320 12.87 -32.05 -13.83
CA ILE A 320 11.41 -32.07 -13.98
C ILE A 320 10.83 -30.71 -13.58
N GLU A 321 11.18 -30.19 -12.40
CA GLU A 321 10.66 -28.91 -11.91
C GLU A 321 10.91 -27.74 -12.90
N LYS A 322 12.07 -27.72 -13.55
CA LYS A 322 12.40 -26.68 -14.55
C LYS A 322 11.64 -26.91 -15.86
N LEU A 323 11.60 -28.15 -16.33
CA LEU A 323 11.00 -28.51 -17.61
C LEU A 323 9.47 -28.43 -17.59
N GLU A 324 8.81 -28.71 -16.47
CA GLU A 324 7.37 -28.48 -16.34
C GLU A 324 7.02 -26.99 -16.45
N LYS A 325 7.82 -26.12 -15.83
CA LYS A 325 7.63 -24.67 -15.91
C LYS A 325 7.72 -24.14 -17.34
N VAL A 326 8.50 -24.78 -18.22
CA VAL A 326 8.52 -24.45 -19.65
C VAL A 326 7.12 -24.53 -20.26
N PHE A 327 6.37 -25.59 -19.93
CA PHE A 327 5.03 -25.83 -20.48
C PHE A 327 3.91 -25.12 -19.73
N ILE A 328 4.19 -24.60 -18.53
CA ILE A 328 3.30 -23.65 -17.84
C ILE A 328 3.32 -22.28 -18.53
N LEU A 329 4.49 -21.86 -19.05
CA LEU A 329 4.62 -20.58 -19.75
C LEU A 329 4.00 -20.58 -21.15
N GLY A 330 3.73 -21.76 -21.72
CA GLY A 330 3.13 -21.89 -23.04
C GLY A 330 3.50 -23.19 -23.73
N ASP A 331 3.01 -23.35 -24.95
CA ASP A 331 3.24 -24.51 -25.79
C ASP A 331 3.87 -24.11 -27.14
N ASN A 332 4.18 -25.10 -27.99
CA ASN A 332 4.71 -24.90 -29.35
C ASN A 332 6.06 -24.16 -29.40
N TRP A 333 6.87 -24.26 -28.34
CA TRP A 333 8.24 -23.76 -28.34
C TRP A 333 9.09 -24.43 -29.42
N SER A 334 10.01 -23.68 -30.03
CA SER A 334 10.94 -24.21 -31.05
C SER A 334 11.87 -25.32 -30.52
N PHE A 335 12.09 -25.36 -29.21
CA PHE A 335 12.83 -26.39 -28.48
C PHE A 335 11.92 -27.35 -27.71
N GLY A 336 10.60 -27.24 -27.88
CA GLY A 336 9.62 -27.97 -27.06
C GLY A 336 9.65 -29.48 -27.31
N ASP A 337 10.00 -29.91 -28.51
CA ASP A 337 10.23 -31.33 -28.81
C ASP A 337 11.36 -31.93 -27.97
N LYS A 338 12.51 -31.25 -27.91
CA LYS A 338 13.65 -31.62 -27.07
C LYS A 338 13.28 -31.57 -25.59
N ALA A 339 12.60 -30.51 -25.17
CA ALA A 339 12.19 -30.33 -23.78
C ALA A 339 11.23 -31.44 -23.31
N LEU A 340 10.23 -31.81 -24.12
CA LEU A 340 9.32 -32.92 -23.82
C LEU A 340 10.05 -34.27 -23.79
N TYR A 341 11.01 -34.49 -24.69
CA TYR A 341 11.78 -35.72 -24.69
C TYR A 341 12.64 -35.85 -23.42
N VAL A 342 13.31 -34.77 -23.02
CA VAL A 342 14.11 -34.73 -21.78
C VAL A 342 13.21 -34.85 -20.55
N LEU A 343 12.05 -34.20 -20.54
CA LEU A 343 11.06 -34.29 -19.46
C LEU A 343 10.56 -35.74 -19.32
N GLY A 344 10.15 -36.37 -20.42
CA GLY A 344 9.71 -37.76 -20.42
C GLY A 344 10.78 -38.72 -19.92
N LYS A 345 12.05 -38.51 -20.30
CA LYS A 345 13.17 -39.29 -19.77
C LYS A 345 13.36 -39.06 -18.28
N SER A 346 13.33 -37.81 -17.83
CA SER A 346 13.50 -37.47 -16.41
C SER A 346 12.43 -38.14 -15.54
N TYR A 347 11.19 -38.19 -16.03
CA TYR A 347 10.10 -38.89 -15.35
C TYR A 347 10.33 -40.40 -15.24
N VAL A 348 10.75 -41.05 -16.31
CA VAL A 348 11.05 -42.49 -16.29
C VAL A 348 12.21 -42.80 -15.34
N GLU A 349 13.28 -41.99 -15.35
CA GLU A 349 14.43 -42.17 -14.45
C GLU A 349 14.08 -41.94 -12.96
N THR A 350 12.96 -41.25 -12.68
CA THR A 350 12.43 -41.07 -11.32
C THR A 350 11.33 -42.09 -10.96
N GLY A 351 11.00 -43.00 -11.87
CA GLY A 351 9.99 -44.04 -11.69
C GLY A 351 8.56 -43.64 -12.05
N ASP A 352 8.32 -42.38 -12.45
CA ASP A 352 7.01 -41.91 -12.89
C ASP A 352 6.79 -42.20 -14.39
N ASN A 353 6.64 -43.48 -14.68
CA ASN A 353 6.46 -44.00 -16.04
C ASN A 353 5.21 -43.45 -16.73
N GLN A 354 4.15 -43.17 -15.98
CA GLN A 354 2.91 -42.61 -16.52
C GLN A 354 3.14 -41.20 -17.07
N LYS A 355 3.69 -40.28 -16.26
CA LYS A 355 4.00 -38.93 -16.75
C LYS A 355 5.06 -38.92 -17.83
N GLY A 356 6.01 -39.86 -17.76
CA GLY A 356 6.98 -40.10 -18.82
C GLY A 356 6.30 -40.38 -20.16
N ALA A 357 5.33 -41.30 -20.16
CA ALA A 357 4.53 -41.63 -21.34
C ALA A 357 3.70 -40.44 -21.84
N GLU A 358 3.05 -39.69 -20.94
CA GLU A 358 2.30 -38.48 -21.29
C GLU A 358 3.17 -37.43 -22.00
N ALA A 359 4.39 -37.19 -21.51
CA ALA A 359 5.33 -36.25 -22.14
C ALA A 359 5.77 -36.71 -23.54
N TYR A 360 6.05 -38.01 -23.72
CA TYR A 360 6.37 -38.56 -25.04
C TYR A 360 5.19 -38.49 -26.00
N GLN A 361 3.97 -38.75 -25.53
CA GLN A 361 2.76 -38.65 -26.34
C GLN A 361 2.53 -37.20 -26.80
N LYS A 362 2.65 -36.23 -25.87
CA LYS A 362 2.56 -34.79 -26.18
C LYS A 362 3.60 -34.38 -27.24
N LEU A 363 4.81 -34.95 -27.18
CA LEU A 363 5.85 -34.71 -28.20
C LEU A 363 5.40 -35.19 -29.58
N ILE A 364 4.87 -36.41 -29.66
CA ILE A 364 4.43 -37.01 -30.93
C ILE A 364 3.29 -36.20 -31.55
N GLU A 365 2.36 -35.74 -30.72
CA GLU A 365 1.17 -35.00 -31.15
C GLU A 365 1.49 -33.56 -31.57
N GLN A 366 2.26 -32.83 -30.75
CA GLN A 366 2.54 -31.40 -31.00
C GLN A 366 3.70 -31.20 -31.98
N TYR A 367 4.64 -32.14 -32.08
CA TYR A 367 5.84 -32.04 -32.90
C TYR A 367 6.03 -33.24 -33.83
N PRO A 368 5.04 -33.58 -34.70
CA PRO A 368 5.04 -34.82 -35.49
C PRO A 368 6.19 -34.93 -36.49
N LYS A 369 6.83 -33.82 -36.86
CA LYS A 369 7.99 -33.77 -37.76
C LYS A 369 9.33 -33.79 -37.04
N SER A 370 9.34 -33.81 -35.71
CA SER A 370 10.58 -33.81 -34.93
C SER A 370 11.33 -35.15 -35.09
N SER A 371 12.67 -35.07 -35.15
CA SER A 371 13.52 -36.27 -35.10
C SER A 371 13.39 -37.03 -33.78
N TYR A 372 12.87 -36.39 -32.72
CA TYR A 372 12.62 -37.01 -31.42
C TYR A 372 11.42 -37.96 -31.41
N VAL A 373 10.51 -37.85 -32.37
CA VAL A 373 9.30 -38.70 -32.45
C VAL A 373 9.65 -40.19 -32.50
N LYS A 374 10.68 -40.58 -33.26
CA LYS A 374 11.12 -41.98 -33.35
C LYS A 374 11.59 -42.50 -31.99
N TYR A 375 12.35 -41.68 -31.25
CA TYR A 375 12.86 -42.06 -29.93
C TYR A 375 11.75 -42.08 -28.89
N ALA A 376 10.82 -41.12 -28.92
CA ALA A 376 9.66 -41.07 -28.03
C ALA A 376 8.78 -42.32 -28.20
N LYS A 377 8.46 -42.72 -29.44
CA LYS A 377 7.73 -43.96 -29.72
C LYS A 377 8.44 -45.21 -29.18
N SER A 378 9.75 -45.31 -29.41
CA SER A 378 10.55 -46.42 -28.88
C SER A 378 10.54 -46.48 -27.36
N ARG A 379 10.56 -45.33 -26.67
CA ARG A 379 10.49 -45.27 -25.21
C ARG A 379 9.10 -45.63 -24.69
N LEU A 380 8.03 -45.13 -25.31
CA LEU A 380 6.65 -45.50 -24.97
C LEU A 380 6.44 -47.00 -24.98
N SER A 381 6.89 -47.70 -26.04
CA SER A 381 6.78 -49.16 -26.14
C SER A 381 7.62 -49.92 -25.11
N SER A 382 8.58 -49.28 -24.45
CA SER A 382 9.40 -49.90 -23.39
C SER A 382 8.88 -49.66 -21.97
N ILE A 383 7.91 -48.77 -21.82
CA ILE A 383 7.35 -48.32 -20.54
C ILE A 383 5.94 -48.88 -20.32
N GLN A 384 5.21 -49.12 -21.41
CA GLN A 384 4.00 -49.93 -21.47
C GLN A 384 4.36 -51.42 -21.36
#